data_AF-A0A356L4T7-F1
#
_entry.id   AF-A0A356L4T7-F1
#
_cell.length_a   1.000
_cell.length_b   1.000
_cell.length_c   1.000
_cell.angle_alpha   90.00
_cell.angle_beta   90.00
_cell.angle_gamma   90.00
#
_symmetry.space_group_name_H-M   'P 1'
#
loop_
_entity.id
_entity.type
_entity.pdbx_description
1 polymer ?
#
loop_
_entity_poly.entity_id
_entity_poly.type
_entity_poly.pdbx_seq_one_letter_code
_entity_poly.pdbx_strand_id
1 'polypeptide(L)'
;MQLESFKGLYQRNHLPNSELEFGLGVLKSSEAFFPEGTLFDEIKTGDLDRLIAHLVKNHQNTVPAFVALMRYFRLIKRNDLFIRLTEYSGGDGVIQNIMARIKESEGEDEAESIMFEMEIPEMGTPPEKLPEFTEKFMNRL
;
A
#
# COMPACT_ATOMS: atom_id res chain seq x y z
N MET A 1 18.05 6.95 -8.64
CA MET A 1 16.88 6.29 -9.26
C MET A 1 17.09 5.97 -10.74
N GLN A 2 16.59 4.81 -11.20
CA GLN A 2 16.60 4.36 -12.60
C GLN A 2 15.32 4.75 -13.37
N LEU A 3 15.06 6.05 -13.49
CA LEU A 3 13.79 6.57 -14.04
C LEU A 3 13.56 6.25 -15.53
N GLU A 4 14.62 6.20 -16.34
CA GLU A 4 14.49 5.85 -17.77
C GLU A 4 14.08 4.39 -17.95
N SER A 5 14.62 3.48 -17.14
CA SER A 5 14.20 2.08 -17.11
C SER A 5 12.75 1.94 -16.66
N PHE A 6 12.30 2.79 -15.72
CA PHE A 6 10.92 2.82 -15.25
C PHE A 6 9.95 3.30 -16.35
N LYS A 7 10.31 4.35 -17.11
CA LYS A 7 9.56 4.77 -18.30
C LYS A 7 9.49 3.64 -19.34
N GLY A 8 10.61 2.99 -19.60
CA GLY A 8 10.69 1.85 -20.53
C GLY A 8 9.78 0.68 -20.14
N LEU A 9 9.64 0.40 -18.83
CA LEU A 9 8.71 -0.62 -18.32
C LEU A 9 7.25 -0.29 -18.70
N TYR A 10 6.82 0.95 -18.54
CA TYR A 10 5.45 1.37 -18.85
C TYR A 10 5.16 1.32 -20.34
N GLN A 11 6.11 1.79 -21.16
CA GLN A 11 6.00 1.73 -22.62
C GLN A 11 5.91 0.29 -23.13
N ARG A 12 6.80 -0.60 -22.65
CA ARG A 12 6.81 -2.02 -23.02
C ARG A 12 5.51 -2.73 -22.64
N ASN A 13 4.89 -2.33 -21.53
CA ASN A 13 3.66 -2.93 -21.03
C ASN A 13 2.40 -2.22 -21.57
N HIS A 14 2.53 -1.27 -22.49
CA HIS A 14 1.43 -0.47 -23.06
C HIS A 14 0.54 0.19 -22.00
N LEU A 15 1.14 0.63 -20.90
CA LEU A 15 0.41 1.31 -19.83
C LEU A 15 0.09 2.76 -20.22
N PRO A 16 -1.04 3.33 -19.76
CA PRO A 16 -1.41 4.71 -20.02
C PRO A 16 -0.32 5.71 -19.57
N ASN A 17 -0.08 6.75 -20.36
CA ASN A 17 0.87 7.81 -20.00
C ASN A 17 0.47 8.52 -18.69
N SER A 18 -0.82 8.63 -18.38
CA SER A 18 -1.29 9.17 -17.11
C SER A 18 -0.80 8.35 -15.90
N GLU A 19 -0.76 7.02 -16.00
CA GLU A 19 -0.20 6.18 -14.95
C GLU A 19 1.31 6.33 -14.83
N LEU A 20 2.01 6.55 -15.95
CA LEU A 20 3.45 6.80 -15.95
C LEU A 20 3.77 8.12 -15.24
N GLU A 21 3.09 9.21 -15.60
CA GLU A 21 3.30 10.52 -14.97
C GLU A 21 2.97 10.48 -13.47
N PHE A 22 1.88 9.80 -13.10
CA PHE A 22 1.55 9.57 -11.70
C PHE A 22 2.66 8.79 -10.98
N GLY A 23 3.12 7.67 -11.56
CA GLY A 23 4.17 6.85 -10.98
C GLY A 23 5.50 7.60 -10.83
N LEU A 24 5.87 8.41 -11.82
CA LEU A 24 7.05 9.29 -11.73
C LEU A 24 6.90 10.33 -10.63
N GLY A 25 5.69 10.89 -10.45
CA GLY A 25 5.37 11.78 -9.34
C GLY A 25 5.60 11.13 -7.98
N VAL A 26 5.08 9.91 -7.80
CA VAL A 26 5.24 9.13 -6.56
C VAL A 26 6.71 8.82 -6.28
N LEU A 27 7.48 8.41 -7.28
CA LEU A 27 8.91 8.11 -7.10
C LEU A 27 9.70 9.35 -6.70
N LYS A 28 9.45 10.49 -7.35
CA LYS A 28 10.11 11.76 -7.02
C LYS A 28 9.75 12.25 -5.62
N SER A 29 8.48 12.20 -5.23
CA SER A 29 8.07 12.59 -3.88
C SER A 29 8.65 11.65 -2.81
N SER A 30 8.75 10.36 -3.12
CA SER A 30 9.35 9.36 -2.22
C SER A 30 10.85 9.54 -2.07
N GLU A 31 11.58 9.89 -3.13
CA GLU A 31 13.02 10.24 -3.03
C GLU A 31 13.20 11.54 -2.23
N ALA A 32 12.35 12.55 -2.45
CA ALA A 32 12.40 13.83 -1.76
C ALA A 32 12.07 13.75 -0.25
N PHE A 33 11.44 12.67 0.21
CA PHE A 33 11.23 12.42 1.63
C PHE A 33 12.55 12.18 2.37
N PHE A 34 13.57 11.65 1.70
CA PHE A 34 14.85 11.33 2.32
C PHE A 34 15.82 12.51 2.31
N PRO A 35 16.76 12.58 3.27
CA PRO A 35 17.80 13.60 3.27
C PRO A 35 18.64 13.56 1.98
N GLU A 36 19.15 14.73 1.59
CA GLU A 36 20.05 14.87 0.44
C GLU A 36 21.25 13.90 0.56
N GLY A 37 21.57 13.25 -0.55
CA GLY A 37 22.60 12.20 -0.61
C GLY A 37 22.11 10.78 -0.30
N THR A 38 20.86 10.61 0.15
CA THR A 38 20.27 9.27 0.26
C THR A 38 19.96 8.72 -1.13
N LEU A 39 20.53 7.56 -1.45
CA LEU A 39 20.23 6.87 -2.70
C LEU A 39 18.94 6.05 -2.52
N PHE A 40 17.85 6.49 -3.15
CA PHE A 40 16.56 5.79 -3.08
C PHE A 40 16.65 4.31 -3.48
N ASP A 41 17.59 3.97 -4.37
CA ASP A 41 17.80 2.62 -4.87
C ASP A 41 18.44 1.70 -3.82
N GLU A 42 19.04 2.28 -2.77
CA GLU A 42 19.82 1.61 -1.73
C GLU A 42 19.16 1.66 -0.35
N ILE A 43 17.95 2.22 -0.24
CA ILE A 43 17.21 2.29 1.03
C ILE A 43 16.96 0.88 1.60
N LYS A 44 16.85 0.76 2.92
CA LYS A 44 16.57 -0.51 3.61
C LYS A 44 15.08 -0.65 3.92
N THR A 45 14.67 -1.83 4.38
CA THR A 45 13.26 -2.08 4.79
C THR A 45 12.79 -1.10 5.85
N GLY A 46 13.62 -0.78 6.85
CA GLY A 46 13.27 0.23 7.86
C GLY A 46 13.12 1.66 7.30
N ASP A 47 13.78 1.98 6.19
CA ASP A 47 13.61 3.27 5.50
C ASP A 47 12.28 3.29 4.72
N LEU A 48 11.94 2.17 4.09
CA LEU A 48 10.66 1.96 3.42
C LEU A 48 9.49 2.03 4.42
N ASP A 49 9.62 1.43 5.61
CA ASP A 49 8.60 1.50 6.65
C ASP A 49 8.34 2.97 7.08
N ARG A 50 9.39 3.78 7.19
CA ARG A 50 9.28 5.22 7.47
C ARG A 50 8.60 5.99 6.33
N LEU A 51 8.93 5.66 5.08
CA LEU A 51 8.27 6.22 3.91
C LEU A 51 6.78 5.87 3.89
N ILE A 52 6.41 4.62 4.16
CA ILE A 52 5.01 4.19 4.19
C ILE A 52 4.23 4.91 5.29
N ALA A 53 4.80 5.01 6.49
CA ALA A 53 4.20 5.79 7.57
C ALA A 53 4.00 7.27 7.20
N HIS A 54 4.93 7.86 6.43
CA HIS A 54 4.78 9.20 5.88
C HIS A 54 3.65 9.29 4.85
N LEU A 55 3.52 8.32 3.94
CA LEU A 55 2.44 8.29 2.96
C LEU A 55 1.07 8.18 3.64
N VAL A 56 0.94 7.29 4.65
CA VAL A 56 -0.27 7.13 5.46
C VAL A 56 -0.62 8.46 6.16
N LYS A 57 0.34 9.06 6.86
CA LYS A 57 0.14 10.34 7.57
C LYS A 57 -0.35 11.47 6.67
N ASN A 58 0.03 11.46 5.38
CA ASN A 58 -0.36 12.48 4.42
C ASN A 58 -1.51 12.05 3.49
N HIS A 59 -2.16 10.92 3.75
CA HIS A 59 -3.23 10.35 2.91
C HIS A 59 -2.81 10.13 1.44
N GLN A 60 -1.54 9.76 1.23
CA GLN A 60 -0.94 9.44 -0.06
C GLN A 60 -0.77 7.93 -0.28
N ASN A 61 -1.21 7.11 0.69
CA ASN A 61 -1.20 5.65 0.71
C ASN A 61 -2.25 5.02 -0.23
N THR A 62 -2.30 5.46 -1.48
CA THR A 62 -3.26 4.95 -2.47
C THR A 62 -2.73 3.69 -3.17
N VAL A 63 -3.64 2.83 -3.65
CA VAL A 63 -3.28 1.63 -4.44
C VAL A 63 -2.36 1.97 -5.62
N PRO A 64 -2.64 2.99 -6.46
CA PRO A 64 -1.73 3.39 -7.54
C PRO A 64 -0.34 3.80 -7.05
N ALA A 65 -0.23 4.44 -5.88
CA ALA A 65 1.07 4.83 -5.32
C ALA A 65 1.89 3.62 -4.89
N PHE A 66 1.29 2.67 -4.18
CA PHE A 66 1.95 1.41 -3.83
C PHE A 66 2.33 0.60 -5.07
N VAL A 67 1.45 0.52 -6.08
CA VAL A 67 1.75 -0.16 -7.34
C VAL A 67 2.95 0.47 -8.05
N ALA A 68 3.06 1.81 -8.08
CA ALA A 68 4.23 2.48 -8.65
C ALA A 68 5.53 2.11 -7.92
N LEU A 69 5.52 2.13 -6.58
CA LEU A 69 6.66 1.72 -5.75
C LEU A 69 7.02 0.24 -5.97
N MET A 70 6.03 -0.66 -5.99
CA MET A 70 6.23 -2.09 -6.25
C MET A 70 6.83 -2.34 -7.64
N ARG A 71 6.29 -1.68 -8.68
CA ARG A 71 6.83 -1.76 -10.06
C ARG A 71 8.29 -1.32 -10.09
N TYR A 72 8.62 -0.24 -9.37
CA TYR A 72 9.97 0.29 -9.29
C TYR A 72 10.96 -0.66 -8.59
N PHE A 73 10.65 -1.11 -7.38
CA PHE A 73 11.56 -2.00 -6.65
C PHE A 73 11.72 -3.36 -7.32
N ARG A 74 10.66 -3.86 -7.98
CA ARG A 74 10.76 -5.05 -8.83
C ARG A 74 11.68 -4.83 -10.04
N LEU A 75 11.61 -3.67 -10.68
CA LEU A 75 12.44 -3.32 -11.83
C LEU A 75 13.94 -3.32 -11.45
N ILE A 76 14.29 -2.70 -10.33
CA ILE A 76 15.68 -2.63 -9.86
C ILE A 76 16.12 -3.85 -9.05
N LYS A 77 15.30 -4.92 -9.03
CA LYS A 77 15.56 -6.20 -8.35
C LYS A 77 15.74 -6.09 -6.82
N ARG A 78 15.18 -5.05 -6.20
CA ARG A 78 15.06 -4.92 -4.75
C ARG A 78 13.88 -5.73 -4.24
N ASN A 79 14.01 -7.06 -4.34
CA ASN A 79 12.96 -8.01 -3.98
C ASN A 79 12.59 -7.92 -2.49
N ASP A 80 13.55 -7.57 -1.64
CA ASP A 80 13.34 -7.32 -0.22
C ASP A 80 12.32 -6.18 0.00
N LEU A 81 12.48 -5.06 -0.70
CA LEU A 81 11.56 -3.92 -0.63
C LEU A 81 10.22 -4.21 -1.30
N PHE A 82 10.23 -4.94 -2.42
CA PHE A 82 9.01 -5.40 -3.08
C PHE A 82 8.18 -6.30 -2.15
N ILE A 83 8.79 -7.31 -1.52
CA ILE A 83 8.12 -8.21 -0.57
C ILE A 83 7.59 -7.41 0.61
N ARG A 84 8.40 -6.52 1.19
CA ARG A 84 7.97 -5.67 2.31
C ARG A 84 6.74 -4.83 1.93
N LEU A 85 6.68 -4.23 0.74
CA LEU A 85 5.49 -3.51 0.27
C LEU A 85 4.24 -4.41 0.19
N THR A 86 4.37 -5.68 -0.18
CA THR A 86 3.21 -6.58 -0.26
C THR A 86 2.60 -6.87 1.11
N GLU A 87 3.40 -6.88 2.17
CA GLU A 87 2.91 -7.05 3.55
C GLU A 87 1.94 -5.92 3.95
N TYR A 88 2.11 -4.72 3.39
CA TYR A 88 1.25 -3.56 3.61
C TYR A 88 0.00 -3.50 2.72
N SER A 89 -0.14 -4.43 1.77
CA SER A 89 -1.29 -4.51 0.85
C SER A 89 -2.35 -5.52 1.28
N GLY A 90 -2.05 -6.40 2.24
CA GLY A 90 -2.83 -7.62 2.50
C GLY A 90 -4.26 -7.44 3.05
N GLY A 91 -4.58 -6.26 3.58
CA GLY A 91 -5.90 -5.99 4.17
C GLY A 91 -6.88 -5.25 3.25
N ASP A 92 -6.41 -4.65 2.16
CA ASP A 92 -7.24 -3.71 1.38
C ASP A 92 -8.36 -4.46 0.64
N GLY A 93 -9.60 -3.99 0.83
CA GLY A 93 -10.81 -4.58 0.25
C GLY A 93 -11.31 -5.89 0.89
N VAL A 94 -10.52 -6.55 1.74
CA VAL A 94 -10.90 -7.86 2.33
C VAL A 94 -12.06 -7.71 3.31
N ILE A 95 -11.92 -6.80 4.28
CA ILE A 95 -12.95 -6.57 5.31
C ILE A 95 -14.23 -6.05 4.69
N GLN A 96 -14.13 -5.12 3.73
CA GLN A 96 -15.27 -4.58 3.00
C GLN A 96 -16.05 -5.70 2.27
N ASN A 97 -15.34 -6.65 1.66
CA ASN A 97 -15.97 -7.80 0.99
C ASN A 97 -16.63 -8.77 1.98
N ILE A 98 -16.03 -9.00 3.16
CA ILE A 98 -16.65 -9.82 4.20
C ILE A 98 -17.95 -9.16 4.69
N MET A 99 -17.90 -7.86 4.97
CA MET A 99 -19.07 -7.11 5.43
C MET A 99 -20.19 -7.05 4.39
N ALA A 100 -19.85 -6.90 3.12
CA ALA A 100 -20.84 -6.95 2.04
C ALA A 100 -21.60 -8.29 2.04
N ARG A 101 -20.90 -9.41 2.26
CA ARG A 101 -21.52 -10.74 2.32
C ARG A 101 -22.40 -10.94 3.56
N ILE A 102 -21.96 -10.46 4.72
CA ILE A 102 -22.77 -10.52 5.95
C ILE A 102 -24.03 -9.69 5.79
N LYS A 103 -23.93 -8.49 5.20
CA LYS A 103 -25.08 -7.66 4.89
C LYS A 103 -26.07 -8.37 3.95
N GLU A 104 -25.56 -9.09 2.95
CA GLU A 104 -26.39 -9.89 2.03
C GLU A 104 -27.08 -11.09 2.71
N SER A 105 -26.46 -11.72 3.72
CA SER A 105 -26.99 -12.93 4.36
C SER A 105 -27.84 -12.66 5.61
N GLU A 106 -27.37 -11.79 6.51
CA GLU A 106 -27.97 -11.53 7.83
C GLU A 106 -28.67 -10.17 7.91
N GLY A 107 -28.43 -9.28 6.95
CA GLY A 107 -29.01 -7.94 6.90
C GLY A 107 -28.08 -6.82 7.38
N GLU A 108 -28.53 -5.58 7.20
CA GLU A 108 -27.73 -4.37 7.46
C GLU A 108 -27.45 -4.16 8.94
N ASP A 109 -28.42 -4.38 9.82
CA ASP A 109 -28.29 -4.18 11.27
C ASP A 109 -27.17 -5.05 11.86
N GLU A 110 -27.06 -6.31 11.42
CA GLU A 110 -26.02 -7.23 11.88
C GLU A 110 -24.64 -6.84 11.35
N ALA A 111 -24.57 -6.43 10.08
CA ALA A 111 -23.31 -5.94 9.51
C ALA A 111 -22.80 -4.68 10.22
N GLU A 112 -23.69 -3.75 10.57
CA GLU A 112 -23.33 -2.54 11.32
C GLU A 112 -22.92 -2.84 12.77
N SER A 113 -23.58 -3.80 13.43
CA SER A 113 -23.27 -4.18 14.82
C SER A 113 -21.84 -4.73 14.96
N ILE A 114 -21.41 -5.56 14.00
CA ILE A 114 -20.06 -6.13 13.94
C ILE A 114 -19.02 -5.01 13.82
N MET A 115 -19.28 -4.02 12.97
CA MET A 115 -18.37 -2.91 12.69
C MET A 115 -18.40 -1.78 13.72
N PHE A 116 -19.32 -1.82 14.68
CA PHE A 116 -19.50 -0.76 15.66
C PHE A 116 -18.22 -0.48 16.47
N GLU A 117 -17.68 0.73 16.43
CA GLU A 117 -16.39 1.07 17.09
C GLU A 117 -15.15 0.34 16.54
N MET A 118 -15.25 -0.28 15.35
CA MET A 118 -14.09 -0.88 14.67
C MET A 118 -13.52 0.07 13.62
N GLU A 119 -12.23 0.40 13.75
CA GLU A 119 -11.47 1.08 12.70
C GLU A 119 -10.90 0.05 11.74
N ILE A 120 -11.33 0.08 10.47
CA ILE A 120 -10.76 -0.78 9.43
C ILE A 120 -9.33 -0.31 9.13
N PRO A 121 -8.32 -1.20 9.22
CA PRO A 121 -6.95 -0.88 8.82
C PRO A 121 -6.90 -0.37 7.38
N GLU A 122 -6.32 0.80 7.19
CA GLU A 122 -6.08 1.35 5.85
C GLU A 122 -4.83 0.72 5.22
N MET A 123 -4.71 0.86 3.89
CA MET A 123 -3.51 0.46 3.16
C MET A 123 -2.26 1.13 3.75
N GLY A 124 -1.19 0.36 4.00
CA GLY A 124 -0.02 0.89 4.69
C GLY A 124 -0.07 0.77 6.22
N THR A 125 -1.12 0.18 6.81
CA THR A 125 -1.12 -0.21 8.22
C THR A 125 0.03 -1.21 8.49
N PRO A 126 0.88 -0.97 9.52
CA PRO A 126 1.94 -1.90 9.91
C PRO A 126 1.41 -3.33 10.12
N PRO A 127 2.04 -4.36 9.52
CA PRO A 127 1.60 -5.75 9.66
C PRO A 127 1.47 -6.20 11.11
N GLU A 128 2.28 -5.65 12.01
CA GLU A 128 2.28 -5.98 13.45
C GLU A 128 1.00 -5.52 14.16
N LYS A 129 0.25 -4.59 13.57
CA LYS A 129 -1.04 -4.11 14.10
C LYS A 129 -2.24 -4.89 13.58
N LEU A 130 -2.07 -5.63 12.48
CA LEU A 130 -3.17 -6.38 11.86
C LEU A 130 -3.70 -7.51 12.77
N PRO A 131 -2.87 -8.29 13.50
CA PRO A 131 -3.37 -9.34 14.39
C PRO A 131 -4.38 -8.86 15.44
N GLU A 132 -4.14 -7.71 16.07
CA GLU A 132 -5.05 -7.15 17.08
C GLU A 132 -6.41 -6.79 16.45
N PHE A 133 -6.39 -6.18 15.27
CA PHE A 133 -7.62 -5.90 14.53
C PHE A 133 -8.35 -7.19 14.14
N THR A 134 -7.62 -8.17 13.58
CA THR A 134 -8.20 -9.45 13.16
C THR A 134 -8.82 -10.20 14.33
N GLU A 135 -8.19 -10.22 15.51
CA GLU A 135 -8.76 -10.83 16.71
C GLU A 135 -10.08 -10.15 17.10
N LYS A 136 -10.11 -8.82 17.17
CA LYS A 136 -11.33 -8.05 17.48
C LYS A 136 -12.44 -8.33 16.47
N PHE A 137 -12.09 -8.42 15.19
CA PHE A 137 -13.03 -8.72 14.11
C PHE A 137 -13.63 -10.12 14.26
N MET A 138 -12.77 -11.13 14.43
CA MET A 138 -13.20 -12.53 14.57
C MET A 138 -14.06 -12.79 15.82
N ASN A 139 -13.86 -12.03 16.91
CA ASN A 139 -14.67 -12.15 18.12
C ASN A 139 -16.10 -11.58 17.97
N ARG A 140 -16.36 -10.84 16.90
CA ARG A 140 -17.66 -10.23 16.61
C ARG A 140 -18.43 -10.92 15.48
N LEU A 141 -17.73 -11.72 14.67
CA LEU A 141 -18.34 -12.64 13.71
C LEU A 141 -19.00 -13.83 14.42
#